data_AF-A0A2G2ZGC2-F1
#
_entry.id   AF-A0A2G2ZGC2-F1
#
_cell.length_a   1.000
_cell.length_b   1.000
_cell.length_c   1.000
_cell.angle_alpha   90.00
_cell.angle_beta   90.00
_cell.angle_gamma   90.00
#
_symmetry.space_group_name_H-M   'P 1'
#
loop_
_entity.id
_entity.type
_entity.pdbx_description
1 polymer ?
#
loop_
_entity_poly.entity_id
_entity_poly.type
_entity_poly.pdbx_seq_one_letter_code
_entity_poly.pdbx_strand_id
1 'polypeptide(L)' 'MRRDEHVTSEMAENVVKTLMASTDGGGMRKRAADLSNAIKKSVMDGGLNRAEKDSFISYIARRNQIYY' A
#
# COMPACT_ATOMS: atom_id res chain seq x y z
N MET A 1 -13.65 -19.90 9.79
CA MET A 1 -13.31 -19.38 8.44
C MET A 1 -13.98 -20.30 7.43
N ARG A 2 -15.01 -19.81 6.72
CA ARG A 2 -15.74 -20.61 5.71
C ARG A 2 -14.87 -20.64 4.45
N ARG A 3 -14.12 -21.73 4.25
CA ARG A 3 -13.18 -21.88 3.13
C ARG A 3 -13.82 -22.46 1.86
N ASP A 4 -15.06 -22.92 1.95
CA ASP A 4 -15.80 -23.57 0.85
C ASP A 4 -17.06 -22.81 0.40
N GLU A 5 -17.21 -21.55 0.83
CA GLU A 5 -18.36 -20.73 0.42
C GLU A 5 -18.08 -20.15 -0.97
N HIS A 6 -18.72 -20.72 -1.98
CA HIS A 6 -18.59 -20.26 -3.35
C HIS A 6 -19.10 -18.81 -3.47
N VAL A 7 -18.22 -17.90 -3.90
CA VAL A 7 -18.63 -16.54 -4.23
C VAL A 7 -19.55 -16.61 -5.44
N THR A 8 -20.83 -16.27 -5.24
CA THR A 8 -21.80 -16.17 -6.32
C THR A 8 -21.63 -14.85 -7.06
N SER A 9 -22.11 -14.79 -8.31
CA SER A 9 -22.14 -13.55 -9.09
C SER A 9 -22.95 -12.46 -8.39
N GLU A 10 -24.08 -12.82 -7.77
CA GLU A 10 -24.92 -11.91 -6.99
C GLU A 10 -24.16 -11.31 -5.80
N MET A 11 -23.38 -12.13 -5.08
CA MET A 11 -22.57 -11.64 -3.97
C MET A 11 -21.49 -10.68 -4.46
N ALA A 12 -20.81 -11.01 -5.56
CA ALA A 12 -19.82 -10.13 -6.20
C ALA A 12 -20.46 -8.79 -6.65
N GLU A 13 -21.62 -8.83 -7.28
CA GLU A 13 -22.36 -7.64 -7.69
C GLU A 13 -22.72 -6.75 -6.49
N ASN A 14 -23.25 -7.36 -5.42
CA ASN A 14 -23.65 -6.63 -4.22
C ASN A 14 -22.48 -5.96 -3.50
N VAL A 15 -21.33 -6.64 -3.40
CA VAL A 15 -20.14 -6.01 -2.79
C VAL A 15 -19.57 -4.91 -3.67
N VAL A 16 -19.59 -5.05 -5.01
CA VAL A 16 -19.17 -3.99 -5.93
C VAL A 16 -20.08 -2.79 -5.83
N LYS A 17 -21.41 -2.98 -5.85
CA LYS A 17 -22.38 -1.88 -5.67
C LYS A 17 -22.18 -1.20 -4.32
N THR A 18 -22.03 -1.97 -3.24
CA THR A 18 -21.75 -1.42 -1.90
C THR A 18 -20.45 -0.60 -1.92
N LEU A 19 -19.36 -1.17 -2.42
CA LEU A 19 -18.07 -0.49 -2.48
C LEU A 19 -18.12 0.78 -3.31
N MET A 20 -18.90 0.83 -4.39
CA MET A 20 -18.92 1.94 -5.34
C MET A 20 -19.95 3.03 -5.01
N ALA A 21 -21.15 2.65 -4.57
CA ALA A 21 -22.30 3.54 -4.45
C ALA A 21 -22.71 3.89 -3.01
N SER A 22 -22.22 3.17 -1.99
CA SER A 22 -22.58 3.47 -0.60
C SER A 22 -21.65 4.50 0.05
N THR A 23 -22.14 5.15 1.11
CA THR A 23 -21.34 6.03 1.98
C THR A 23 -20.14 5.30 2.57
N ASP A 24 -20.35 4.07 3.06
CA ASP A 24 -19.28 3.23 3.63
C ASP A 24 -18.21 2.90 2.58
N GLY A 25 -18.63 2.54 1.37
CA GLY A 25 -17.75 2.32 0.23
C GLY A 25 -16.95 3.57 -0.15
N GLY A 26 -17.60 4.74 -0.11
CA GLY A 26 -16.92 6.04 -0.26
C GLY A 26 -15.81 6.25 0.79
N GLY A 27 -16.11 5.94 2.05
CA GLY A 27 -15.13 5.97 3.15
C GLY A 27 -13.97 4.99 2.96
N MET A 28 -14.22 3.79 2.42
CA MET A 28 -13.17 2.83 2.07
C MET A 28 -12.25 3.37 0.97
N ARG A 29 -12.82 3.91 -0.12
CA ARG A 29 -12.03 4.49 -1.23
C ARG A 29 -11.20 5.69 -0.78
N LYS A 30 -11.76 6.57 0.07
CA LYS A 30 -11.01 7.70 0.64
C LYS A 30 -9.81 7.24 1.46
N ARG A 31 -10.00 6.30 2.39
CA ARG A 31 -8.90 5.73 3.20
C ARG A 31 -7.81 5.10 2.34
N ALA A 32 -8.18 4.36 1.29
CA ALA A 32 -7.21 3.79 0.36
C ALA A 32 -6.41 4.87 -0.39
N ALA A 33 -7.08 5.94 -0.84
CA ALA A 33 -6.42 7.06 -1.50
C ALA A 33 -5.44 7.78 -0.55
N ASP A 34 -5.88 8.11 0.66
CA ASP A 34 -5.07 8.78 1.68
C ASP A 34 -3.82 7.95 2.05
N LEU A 35 -4.00 6.64 2.26
CA LEU A 35 -2.89 5.72 2.53
C LEU A 35 -1.91 5.65 1.36
N SER A 36 -2.41 5.54 0.13
CA SER A 36 -1.54 5.50 -1.06
C SER A 36 -0.70 6.78 -1.21
N ASN A 37 -1.28 7.94 -0.88
CA ASN A 37 -0.59 9.22 -0.92
C ASN A 37 0.49 9.31 0.17
N ALA A 38 0.17 8.87 1.39
CA ALA A 38 1.13 8.83 2.49
C ALA A 38 2.34 7.94 2.16
N ILE A 39 2.11 6.75 1.60
CA ILE A 39 3.18 5.84 1.16
C ILE A 39 4.03 6.48 0.06
N LYS A 40 3.40 7.08 -0.97
CA LYS A 40 4.15 7.75 -2.05
C LYS A 40 5.04 8.87 -1.51
N LYS A 41 4.53 9.68 -0.58
CA LYS A 41 5.27 10.77 0.05
C LYS A 41 6.41 10.30 0.95
N SER A 42 6.30 9.12 1.57
CA SER A 42 7.38 8.62 2.42
C SER A 42 8.61 8.16 1.62
N VAL A 43 8.39 7.66 0.39
CA VAL A 43 9.45 7.07 -0.45
C VAL A 43 9.97 7.99 -1.57
N MET A 44 9.30 9.10 -1.85
CA MET A 44 9.76 10.09 -2.82
C MET A 44 11.00 10.85 -2.33
N ASP A 45 11.67 11.58 -3.24
CA ASP A 45 12.80 12.42 -2.90
C ASP A 45 12.43 13.44 -1.80
N GLY A 46 13.26 13.50 -0.75
CA GLY A 46 12.99 14.31 0.45
C GLY A 46 12.09 13.63 1.51
N GLY A 47 11.56 12.43 1.24
CA GLY A 47 10.84 11.63 2.22
C GLY A 47 11.76 10.97 3.25
N LEU A 48 11.27 10.83 4.49
CA LEU A 48 12.04 10.23 5.59
C LEU A 48 12.51 8.80 5.27
N ASN A 49 11.60 7.94 4.80
CA ASN A 49 11.92 6.56 4.46
C ASN A 49 12.87 6.48 3.26
N ARG A 50 12.87 7.47 2.36
CA ARG A 50 13.86 7.55 1.29
C ARG A 50 15.26 7.84 1.85
N ALA A 51 15.38 8.79 2.77
CA ALA A 51 16.65 9.11 3.43
C ALA A 51 17.21 7.92 4.23
N GLU A 52 16.35 7.21 4.96
CA GLU A 52 16.73 5.98 5.68
C GLU A 52 17.20 4.88 4.72
N LYS A 53 16.46 4.65 3.62
CA LYS A 53 16.83 3.68 2.60
C LYS A 53 18.18 4.01 1.95
N ASP A 54 18.37 5.27 1.58
CA ASP A 54 19.60 5.73 0.92
C ASP A 54 20.80 5.64 1.89
N SER A 55 20.59 5.91 3.18
CA SER A 55 21.60 5.71 4.24
C SER A 55 21.98 4.23 4.38
N PHE A 56 21.00 3.34 4.37
CA PHE A 56 21.23 1.89 4.43
C PHE A 56 22.01 1.36 3.22
N ILE A 57 21.63 1.77 2.00
CA ILE A 57 22.36 1.42 0.77
C ILE A 57 23.79 1.94 0.84
N SER A 58 23.98 3.18 1.28
CA SER A 58 25.31 3.79 1.44
C SER A 58 26.18 3.01 2.44
N TYR A 59 25.61 2.57 3.56
CA TYR A 59 26.30 1.74 4.55
C TYR A 59 26.78 0.41 3.95
N ILE A 60 25.93 -0.30 3.20
CA ILE A 60 26.30 -1.55 2.53
C ILE A 60 27.37 -1.31 1.47
N ALA A 61 27.20 -0.29 0.63
CA ALA A 61 28.15 0.03 -0.43
C ALA A 61 29.54 0.35 0.12
N ARG A 62 29.61 1.16 1.19
CA ARG A 62 30.86 1.45 1.90
C ARG A 62 31.48 0.19 2.50
N ARG A 63 30.68 -0.67 3.13
CA ARG A 63 31.17 -1.94 3.69
C ARG A 63 31.78 -2.82 2.60
N ASN A 64 31.14 -2.91 1.43
CA ASN A 64 31.62 -3.74 0.33
C ASN A 64 32.88 -3.18 -0.35
N GLN A 65 33.07 -1.85 -0.39
CA GLN A 65 34.30 -1.23 -0.91
C GLN A 65 35.52 -1.43 -0.02
N ILE A 66 35.35 -1.75 1.27
CA ILE A 66 36.45 -2.00 2.20
C ILE A 66 37.02 -3.43 2.05
N TYR A 67 36.29 -4.33 1.37
CA TYR A 67 36.69 -5.72 1.12
C TYR A 67 37.33 -5.96 -0.26
N TYR A 68 37.70 -4.89 -0.97
CA TYR A 68 38.51 -4.94 -2.21
C TYR A 68 39.75 -4.07 -2.06
#